data_AF-A0A971JVF6-F1
#
_entry.id   AF-A0A971JVF6-F1
#
_cell.length_a   1.000
_cell.length_b   1.000
_cell.length_c   1.000
_cell.angle_alpha   90.00
_cell.angle_beta   90.00
_cell.angle_gamma   90.00
#
_symmetry.space_group_name_H-M   'P 1'
#
loop_
_entity.id
_entity.type
_entity.pdbx_description
1 polymer ?
#
loop_
_entity_poly.entity_id
_entity_poly.type
_entity_poly.pdbx_seq_one_letter_code
_entity_poly.pdbx_strand_id
1 'polypeptide(L)'
;MARHDEAPWWSGVAGRLRRFDRMRRDARRVGVAPVGPREPSAPVPPGPRTTVDATIRPIGAGRYRRLDWAPGEPHVVRLDLGGEPADDRADRRRSLLYFAHHTDTHVCDAQSPARLEGGDVYGWVNPGADSGHRPQETCTTQVLDRLVAATNAVTTSPLTGAPMAWCLQTGDNTDNRAAAEVLWFVDVLDGRRVVPNTGAAGRYEGVQRSGWKAVWHPDRMAWDRRSRAGYPYLPGFLDAAVAPFDPVGLAVPWLAVFGNHDTIFQGTFGASDRIGLARLGAMLTASGRKPIGPALGRAIALARRGADAERWEQRAGDRWILDVTPDPAARRALSVDDYLAALLAPPPEESPGPGPVGHGYAPADREAGRTWWTHREGDVQVIGLDSCNHENGDGGGIGPAQLEWLEEQLIGCHSRWRGRNDRWYEGGDDRLVVLASHHNTWTMTNATPDEHDPGPRALGADLVALLDRFPNVVAWVNGHSHEHKIVGHRRTGGGGWWEVNTGSGIDFGQQGRTVELLDNGDGTLSIVATVFDHASPPRVGYRRDAGWSPTELASMSRELAANDDRWLDPLAMIGGPEDRNVELVLPAPYRLG
;
A
#
# COMPACT_ATOMS: atom_id res chain seq x y z
N MET A 1 33.82 27.61 3.12
CA MET A 1 33.30 27.27 4.46
C MET A 1 32.13 28.20 4.75
N ALA A 2 30.94 27.86 4.23
CA ALA A 2 29.71 28.63 4.42
C ALA A 2 28.64 27.64 4.87
N ARG A 3 28.08 27.86 6.06
CA ARG A 3 27.00 27.05 6.65
C ARG A 3 25.68 27.63 6.16
N HIS A 4 24.85 26.79 5.55
CA HIS A 4 23.43 27.09 5.38
C HIS A 4 22.71 26.65 6.66
N ASP A 5 22.03 27.59 7.31
CA ASP A 5 21.19 27.36 8.47
C ASP A 5 19.85 26.74 8.02
N GLU A 6 19.65 25.46 8.32
CA GLU A 6 18.34 24.83 8.25
C GLU A 6 17.52 25.17 9.49
N ALA A 7 16.29 25.65 9.28
CA ALA A 7 15.35 25.90 10.36
C ALA A 7 14.85 24.57 10.95
N PRO A 8 14.71 24.43 12.28
CA PRO A 8 14.37 23.14 12.85
C PRO A 8 12.87 22.80 12.77
N TRP A 9 12.60 21.49 12.80
CA TRP A 9 11.29 20.83 12.67
C TRP A 9 10.16 21.29 13.62
N TRP A 10 10.48 22.01 14.71
CA TRP A 10 9.48 22.52 15.67
C TRP A 10 8.71 23.76 15.19
N SER A 11 9.16 24.46 14.15
CA SER A 11 8.48 25.65 13.62
C SER A 11 7.05 25.36 13.10
N GLY A 12 6.77 24.12 12.70
CA GLY A 12 5.43 23.66 12.31
C GLY A 12 4.46 23.39 13.48
N VAL A 13 4.94 23.32 14.73
CA VAL A 13 4.12 22.99 15.91
C VAL A 13 3.23 24.17 16.32
N ALA A 14 3.75 25.40 16.26
CA ALA A 14 3.00 26.61 16.60
C ALA A 14 1.89 26.93 15.58
N GLY A 15 2.11 26.61 14.30
CA GLY A 15 1.07 26.71 13.26
C GLY A 15 -0.07 25.70 13.44
N ARG A 16 0.23 24.52 14.00
CA ARG A 16 -0.74 23.44 14.25
C ARG A 16 -1.62 23.71 15.48
N LEU A 17 -1.05 24.24 16.57
CA LEU A 17 -1.83 24.67 17.75
C LEU A 17 -2.87 25.76 17.41
N ARG A 18 -2.53 26.68 16.49
CA ARG A 18 -3.47 27.71 15.99
C ARG A 18 -4.64 27.12 15.17
N ARG A 19 -4.45 25.98 14.48
CA ARG A 19 -5.52 25.24 13.79
C ARG A 19 -6.46 24.55 14.78
N PHE A 20 -5.93 23.94 15.85
CA PHE A 20 -6.73 23.32 16.92
C PHE A 20 -7.68 24.31 17.63
N ASP A 21 -7.21 25.54 17.86
CA ASP A 21 -8.01 26.60 18.49
C ASP A 21 -9.08 27.22 17.56
N ARG A 22 -8.92 27.07 16.25
CA ARG A 22 -9.94 27.44 15.25
C ARG A 22 -11.06 26.39 15.21
N MET A 23 -10.69 25.10 15.15
CA MET A 23 -11.64 23.97 15.21
C MET A 23 -12.52 23.97 16.47
N ARG A 24 -11.99 24.38 17.62
CA ARG A 24 -12.76 24.53 18.88
C ARG A 24 -13.84 25.62 18.81
N ARG A 25 -13.61 26.69 18.04
CA ARG A 25 -14.55 27.82 17.92
C ARG A 25 -15.67 27.52 16.92
N ASP A 26 -15.37 26.77 15.86
CA ASP A 26 -16.35 26.44 14.82
C ASP A 26 -17.31 25.31 15.26
N ALA A 27 -16.89 24.44 16.19
CA ALA A 27 -17.71 23.37 16.77
C ALA A 27 -18.93 23.85 17.59
N ARG A 28 -19.07 25.16 17.85
CA ARG A 28 -20.19 25.73 18.62
C ARG A 28 -21.34 26.29 17.77
N ARG A 29 -21.30 26.18 16.43
CA ARG A 29 -22.26 26.90 15.56
C ARG A 29 -23.05 26.07 14.54
N VAL A 30 -22.99 24.74 14.54
CA VAL A 30 -23.64 23.95 13.46
C VAL A 30 -24.79 23.11 14.00
N GLY A 31 -26.00 23.41 13.52
CA GLY A 31 -27.20 22.59 13.70
C GLY A 31 -27.11 21.32 12.86
N VAL A 32 -27.66 20.23 13.41
CA VAL A 32 -27.73 18.91 12.78
C VAL A 32 -28.63 19.01 11.53
N ALA A 33 -28.08 18.71 10.34
CA ALA A 33 -28.88 18.59 9.13
C ALA A 33 -29.63 17.24 9.11
N PRO A 34 -30.88 17.17 8.61
CA PRO A 34 -31.62 15.92 8.49
C PRO A 34 -31.02 15.01 7.40
N VAL A 35 -31.13 13.70 7.64
CA VAL A 35 -30.74 12.61 6.74
C VAL A 35 -31.53 12.68 5.43
N GLY A 36 -30.83 12.64 4.30
CA GLY A 36 -31.43 12.60 2.95
C GLY A 36 -32.25 11.32 2.68
N PRO A 37 -33.07 11.32 1.61
CA PRO A 37 -34.02 10.24 1.32
C PRO A 37 -33.34 8.91 0.93
N ARG A 38 -34.15 7.85 1.02
CA ARG A 38 -33.83 6.45 0.71
C ARG A 38 -33.56 6.29 -0.79
N GLU A 39 -32.34 5.93 -1.16
CA GLU A 39 -31.99 5.58 -2.55
C GLU A 39 -32.11 4.05 -2.75
N PRO A 40 -32.81 3.59 -3.80
CA PRO A 40 -32.88 2.17 -4.14
C PRO A 40 -31.52 1.68 -4.68
N SER A 41 -31.13 0.45 -4.32
CA SER A 41 -29.98 -0.23 -4.92
C SER A 41 -30.34 -0.69 -6.33
N ALA A 42 -29.93 0.08 -7.34
CA ALA A 42 -30.03 -0.33 -8.73
C ALA A 42 -28.91 -1.32 -9.09
N PRO A 43 -29.12 -2.25 -10.05
CA PRO A 43 -28.04 -3.03 -10.63
C PRO A 43 -27.01 -2.08 -11.27
N VAL A 44 -25.74 -2.25 -10.90
CA VAL A 44 -24.64 -1.42 -11.38
C VAL A 44 -24.33 -1.84 -12.83
N PRO A 45 -24.53 -0.97 -13.85
CA PRO A 45 -24.06 -1.25 -15.21
C PRO A 45 -22.53 -1.48 -15.19
N PRO A 46 -21.92 -2.13 -16.20
CA PRO A 46 -20.46 -2.24 -16.22
C PRO A 46 -19.87 -0.83 -16.13
N GLY A 47 -19.21 -0.56 -15.01
CA GLY A 47 -18.62 0.74 -14.72
C GLY A 47 -17.44 1.04 -15.65
N PRO A 48 -16.90 2.26 -15.60
CA PRO A 48 -15.63 2.58 -16.25
C PRO A 48 -14.56 1.57 -15.83
N ARG A 49 -13.70 1.16 -16.77
CA ARG A 49 -12.63 0.18 -16.49
C ARG A 49 -11.38 0.85 -15.96
N THR A 50 -11.13 2.08 -16.39
CA THR A 50 -9.99 2.89 -15.97
C THR A 50 -10.43 4.33 -15.75
N THR A 51 -9.56 5.14 -15.14
CA THR A 51 -9.87 6.56 -14.95
C THR A 51 -9.84 7.37 -16.23
N VAL A 52 -9.42 6.77 -17.36
CA VAL A 52 -9.59 7.37 -18.71
C VAL A 52 -11.06 7.46 -19.09
N ASP A 53 -11.88 6.49 -18.68
CA ASP A 53 -13.32 6.47 -18.99
C ASP A 53 -14.09 7.42 -18.05
N ALA A 54 -13.85 7.29 -16.74
CA ALA A 54 -14.38 8.16 -15.69
C ALA A 54 -13.60 7.94 -14.39
N THR A 55 -13.51 8.99 -13.57
CA THR A 55 -12.82 8.97 -12.27
C THR A 55 -13.81 9.25 -11.14
N ILE A 56 -13.39 9.07 -9.89
CA ILE A 56 -14.23 9.34 -8.72
C ILE A 56 -13.71 10.56 -7.97
N ARG A 57 -14.61 11.49 -7.63
CA ARG A 57 -14.28 12.75 -6.94
C ARG A 57 -15.25 13.06 -5.80
N PRO A 58 -14.78 13.75 -4.74
CA PRO A 58 -15.66 14.26 -3.71
C PRO A 58 -16.63 15.31 -4.25
N ILE A 59 -17.87 15.23 -3.80
CA ILE A 59 -18.95 16.16 -4.13
C ILE A 59 -19.54 16.82 -2.86
N GLY A 60 -20.10 18.02 -3.06
CA GLY A 60 -20.67 18.84 -2.00
C GLY A 60 -19.64 19.73 -1.27
N ALA A 61 -20.15 20.71 -0.54
CA ALA A 61 -19.34 21.71 0.19
C ALA A 61 -19.36 21.51 1.71
N GLY A 62 -19.94 20.39 2.18
CA GLY A 62 -20.01 20.05 3.61
C GLY A 62 -18.66 19.56 4.15
N ARG A 63 -18.56 19.49 5.48
CA ARG A 63 -17.36 18.96 6.17
C ARG A 63 -17.14 17.47 5.88
N TYR A 64 -18.21 16.72 5.71
CA TYR A 64 -18.19 15.36 5.18
C TYR A 64 -18.68 15.39 3.74
N ARG A 65 -17.89 14.87 2.82
CA ARG A 65 -18.14 14.87 1.37
C ARG A 65 -18.51 13.47 0.91
N ARG A 66 -19.56 13.38 0.11
CA ARG A 66 -19.91 12.15 -0.63
C ARG A 66 -19.00 12.04 -1.85
N LEU A 67 -19.05 10.91 -2.55
CA LEU A 67 -18.35 10.73 -3.82
C LEU A 67 -19.33 10.57 -4.99
N ASP A 68 -18.92 10.97 -6.18
CA ASP A 68 -19.62 10.70 -7.43
C ASP A 68 -18.63 10.44 -8.57
N TRP A 69 -19.16 9.93 -9.68
CA TRP A 69 -18.46 9.91 -10.94
C TRP A 69 -18.13 11.33 -11.40
N ALA A 70 -16.94 11.47 -11.97
CA ALA A 70 -16.43 12.66 -12.62
C ALA A 70 -15.90 12.28 -14.02
N PRO A 71 -15.75 13.25 -14.93
CA PRO A 71 -15.21 12.99 -16.27
C PRO A 71 -13.86 12.26 -16.22
N GLY A 72 -13.62 11.42 -17.22
CA GLY A 72 -12.37 10.69 -17.37
C GLY A 72 -11.15 11.60 -17.59
N GLU A 73 -9.97 11.03 -17.38
CA GLU A 73 -8.68 11.68 -17.37
C GLU A 73 -7.85 11.16 -18.56
N PRO A 74 -7.59 11.97 -19.60
CA PRO A 74 -6.83 11.52 -20.76
C PRO A 74 -5.36 11.26 -20.39
N HIS A 75 -4.66 10.47 -21.20
CA HIS A 75 -3.22 10.29 -21.06
C HIS A 75 -2.46 11.61 -21.30
N VAL A 76 -1.54 11.94 -20.40
CA VAL A 76 -0.57 13.02 -20.56
C VAL A 76 0.75 12.44 -21.08
N VAL A 77 1.21 12.91 -22.24
CA VAL A 77 2.52 12.50 -22.78
C VAL A 77 3.63 13.28 -22.09
N ARG A 78 4.62 12.56 -21.56
CA ARG A 78 5.80 13.09 -20.87
C ARG A 78 7.07 12.79 -21.64
N LEU A 79 7.81 13.84 -21.98
CA LEU A 79 9.04 13.79 -22.79
C LEU A 79 10.28 14.20 -21.99
N ASP A 80 10.20 14.22 -20.66
CA ASP A 80 11.20 14.78 -19.75
C ASP A 80 12.61 14.16 -19.94
N LEU A 81 12.65 12.89 -20.34
CA LEU A 81 13.87 12.10 -20.55
C LEU A 81 14.40 12.14 -22.00
N GLY A 82 13.73 12.86 -22.89
CA GLY A 82 14.06 12.97 -24.30
C GLY A 82 13.46 11.86 -25.17
N GLY A 83 13.90 11.80 -26.42
CA GLY A 83 13.26 11.02 -27.48
C GLY A 83 12.26 11.86 -28.26
N GLU A 84 12.15 11.59 -29.57
CA GLU A 84 11.17 12.22 -30.46
C GLU A 84 10.30 11.09 -31.02
N PRO A 85 9.25 10.70 -30.29
CA PRO A 85 8.43 9.58 -30.71
C PRO A 85 7.57 10.04 -31.90
N ALA A 86 7.39 9.17 -32.90
CA ALA A 86 6.65 9.49 -34.10
C ALA A 86 5.17 9.79 -33.79
N ASP A 87 4.56 10.67 -34.59
CA ASP A 87 3.14 11.02 -34.44
C ASP A 87 2.22 9.81 -34.68
N ASP A 88 2.65 8.87 -35.52
CA ASP A 88 1.94 7.62 -35.86
C ASP A 88 2.30 6.43 -34.96
N ARG A 89 3.09 6.63 -33.90
CA ARG A 89 3.58 5.53 -33.03
C ARG A 89 2.45 4.65 -32.50
N ALA A 90 1.28 5.22 -32.23
CA ALA A 90 0.13 4.49 -31.72
C ALA A 90 -0.34 3.38 -32.67
N ASP A 91 -0.14 3.55 -33.98
CA ASP A 91 -0.58 2.61 -35.03
C ASP A 91 0.42 1.47 -35.27
N ARG A 92 1.64 1.58 -34.74
CA ARG A 92 2.77 0.68 -35.01
C ARG A 92 3.42 0.09 -33.76
N ARG A 93 3.16 0.66 -32.59
CA ARG A 93 3.79 0.24 -31.34
C ARG A 93 3.43 -1.20 -30.98
N ARG A 94 4.40 -1.90 -30.41
CA ARG A 94 4.28 -3.30 -29.98
C ARG A 94 4.44 -3.38 -28.47
N SER A 95 3.51 -4.09 -27.81
CA SER A 95 3.61 -4.38 -26.39
C SER A 95 4.78 -5.33 -26.11
N LEU A 96 5.61 -4.97 -25.14
CA LEU A 96 6.72 -5.79 -24.64
C LEU A 96 6.37 -6.45 -23.32
N LEU A 97 5.61 -5.74 -22.47
CA LEU A 97 5.18 -6.21 -21.16
C LEU A 97 3.97 -5.39 -20.71
N TYR A 98 2.90 -6.06 -20.29
CA TYR A 98 1.71 -5.43 -19.70
C TYR A 98 1.41 -6.07 -18.34
N PHE A 99 1.29 -5.26 -17.29
CA PHE A 99 1.03 -5.75 -15.93
C PHE A 99 0.16 -4.78 -15.13
N ALA A 100 -0.46 -5.27 -14.07
CA ALA A 100 -1.12 -4.44 -13.05
C ALA A 100 -0.23 -4.26 -11.83
N HIS A 101 -0.46 -3.20 -11.05
CA HIS A 101 0.29 -2.88 -9.85
C HIS A 101 -0.64 -2.42 -8.74
N HIS A 102 -0.53 -3.11 -7.59
CA HIS A 102 -1.14 -2.77 -6.30
C HIS A 102 -0.04 -2.57 -5.26
N THR A 103 -0.31 -1.76 -4.25
CA THR A 103 0.63 -1.50 -3.15
C THR A 103 -0.12 -1.01 -1.92
N ASP A 104 0.47 -1.16 -0.74
CA ASP A 104 -0.01 -0.54 0.49
C ASP A 104 -1.50 -0.86 0.73
N THR A 105 -1.85 -2.14 0.61
CA THR A 105 -3.24 -2.61 0.78
C THR A 105 -3.59 -2.71 2.26
N HIS A 106 -2.57 -2.92 3.11
CA HIS A 106 -2.67 -3.05 4.56
C HIS A 106 -3.82 -3.97 4.99
N VAL A 107 -3.89 -5.19 4.44
CA VAL A 107 -4.84 -6.19 4.94
C VAL A 107 -4.61 -6.35 6.44
N CYS A 108 -5.63 -6.02 7.23
CA CYS A 108 -5.45 -5.82 8.67
C CYS A 108 -6.51 -6.47 9.54
N ASP A 109 -6.08 -7.01 10.67
CA ASP A 109 -6.94 -7.38 11.77
C ASP A 109 -7.25 -6.16 12.65
N ALA A 110 -8.31 -5.44 12.29
CA ALA A 110 -8.79 -4.27 13.02
C ALA A 110 -9.29 -4.57 14.45
N GLN A 111 -9.32 -5.84 14.86
CA GLN A 111 -9.75 -6.28 16.20
C GLN A 111 -8.56 -6.68 17.08
N SER A 112 -7.37 -6.85 16.50
CA SER A 112 -6.20 -7.30 17.25
C SER A 112 -5.89 -6.34 18.41
N PRO A 113 -5.68 -6.85 19.64
CA PRO A 113 -5.24 -6.02 20.76
C PRO A 113 -3.91 -5.32 20.51
N ALA A 114 -3.08 -5.87 19.61
CA ALA A 114 -1.77 -5.33 19.24
C ALA A 114 -1.86 -4.14 18.28
N ARG A 115 -3.03 -3.85 17.68
CA ARG A 115 -3.25 -2.58 16.97
C ARG A 115 -3.08 -1.42 17.95
N LEU A 116 -2.31 -0.40 17.56
CA LEU A 116 -1.94 0.72 18.43
C LEU A 116 -2.83 1.95 18.20
N GLU A 117 -4.15 1.78 18.25
CA GLU A 117 -5.09 2.88 18.02
C GLU A 117 -4.97 3.94 19.13
N GLY A 118 -4.70 5.19 18.74
CA GLY A 118 -4.53 6.30 19.66
C GLY A 118 -3.17 6.97 19.71
N GLY A 119 -2.26 6.67 18.78
CA GLY A 119 -0.92 7.29 18.73
C GLY A 119 -0.97 8.82 18.77
N ASP A 120 -2.05 9.42 18.26
CA ASP A 120 -2.32 10.87 18.29
C ASP A 120 -2.50 11.44 19.69
N VAL A 121 -3.11 10.67 20.60
CA VAL A 121 -3.25 11.02 22.02
C VAL A 121 -1.89 10.99 22.73
N TYR A 122 -0.93 10.25 22.20
CA TYR A 122 0.39 10.02 22.79
C TYR A 122 1.54 10.78 22.13
N GLY A 123 1.28 11.49 21.02
CA GLY A 123 2.23 12.41 20.41
C GLY A 123 3.35 11.75 19.59
N TRP A 124 3.23 10.45 19.27
CA TRP A 124 4.14 9.78 18.34
C TRP A 124 3.50 9.85 16.94
N VAL A 125 4.19 10.51 16.02
CA VAL A 125 3.85 10.53 14.60
C VAL A 125 4.61 9.37 13.98
N ASN A 126 3.89 8.42 13.39
CA ASN A 126 4.47 7.49 12.45
C ASN A 126 4.24 8.07 11.04
N PRO A 127 5.29 8.46 10.30
CA PRO A 127 5.15 8.68 8.86
C PRO A 127 4.68 7.34 8.25
N GLY A 128 3.46 7.28 7.71
CA GLY A 128 2.87 6.05 7.16
C GLY A 128 1.77 5.40 8.03
N ALA A 129 1.79 5.54 9.37
CA ALA A 129 0.70 5.07 10.24
C ALA A 129 -0.08 6.20 10.94
N ASP A 130 -1.25 6.49 10.38
CA ASP A 130 -2.27 7.41 10.89
C ASP A 130 -2.75 7.07 12.30
N SER A 131 -2.17 7.64 13.37
CA SER A 131 -2.71 7.53 14.74
C SER A 131 -3.01 6.09 15.25
N GLY A 132 -2.56 5.06 14.52
CA GLY A 132 -2.98 3.67 14.63
C GLY A 132 -4.43 3.35 14.24
N HIS A 133 -5.28 4.28 13.77
CA HIS A 133 -6.68 3.98 13.42
C HIS A 133 -7.32 4.86 12.32
N ARG A 134 -7.63 4.23 11.19
CA ARG A 134 -8.43 4.76 10.08
C ARG A 134 -9.89 4.29 10.18
N PRO A 135 -10.91 5.15 9.97
CA PRO A 135 -12.33 4.76 10.03
C PRO A 135 -12.71 3.56 9.16
N GLN A 136 -12.00 3.39 8.04
CA GLN A 136 -12.27 2.43 7.00
C GLN A 136 -11.50 1.11 7.11
N GLU A 137 -10.50 1.00 8.00
CA GLU A 137 -9.52 -0.10 7.99
C GLU A 137 -10.13 -1.50 8.17
N THR A 138 -11.32 -1.62 8.77
CA THR A 138 -12.02 -2.91 8.88
C THR A 138 -12.45 -3.46 7.51
N CYS A 139 -12.44 -2.65 6.45
CA CYS A 139 -12.88 -3.04 5.10
C CYS A 139 -11.74 -3.43 4.14
N THR A 140 -10.51 -3.63 4.63
CA THR A 140 -9.32 -3.81 3.77
C THR A 140 -9.40 -5.04 2.87
N THR A 141 -9.93 -6.18 3.37
CA THR A 141 -10.13 -7.38 2.55
C THR A 141 -11.14 -7.18 1.43
N GLN A 142 -12.22 -6.43 1.69
CA GLN A 142 -13.22 -6.10 0.66
C GLN A 142 -12.68 -5.09 -0.35
N VAL A 143 -11.86 -4.12 0.07
CA VAL A 143 -11.19 -3.19 -0.86
C VAL A 143 -10.25 -3.96 -1.78
N LEU A 144 -9.41 -4.85 -1.24
CA LEU A 144 -8.51 -5.68 -2.05
C LEU A 144 -9.28 -6.54 -3.04
N ASP A 145 -10.34 -7.22 -2.62
CA ASP A 145 -11.20 -8.02 -3.50
C ASP A 145 -11.84 -7.17 -4.63
N ARG A 146 -12.21 -5.91 -4.36
CA ARG A 146 -12.72 -5.01 -5.40
C ARG A 146 -11.63 -4.39 -6.28
N LEU A 147 -10.39 -4.28 -5.80
CA LEU A 147 -9.22 -3.96 -6.62
C LEU A 147 -8.90 -5.10 -7.57
N VAL A 148 -8.94 -6.35 -7.09
CA VAL A 148 -8.80 -7.56 -7.90
C VAL A 148 -9.87 -7.62 -8.98
N ALA A 149 -11.13 -7.36 -8.64
CA ALA A 149 -12.21 -7.30 -9.63
C ALA A 149 -11.97 -6.24 -10.73
N ALA A 150 -11.39 -5.09 -10.36
CA ALA A 150 -11.02 -4.05 -11.33
C ALA A 150 -9.85 -4.50 -12.21
N THR A 151 -8.80 -5.11 -11.64
CA THR A 151 -7.69 -5.72 -12.40
C THR A 151 -8.20 -6.74 -13.41
N ASN A 152 -9.12 -7.62 -13.00
CA ASN A 152 -9.70 -8.64 -13.87
C ASN A 152 -10.49 -8.05 -15.06
N ALA A 153 -10.99 -6.81 -14.95
CA ALA A 153 -11.68 -6.13 -16.03
C ALA A 153 -10.73 -5.56 -17.12
N VAL A 154 -9.43 -5.52 -16.83
CA VAL A 154 -8.38 -4.96 -17.70
C VAL A 154 -7.24 -5.96 -17.96
N THR A 155 -7.48 -7.26 -17.87
CA THR A 155 -6.47 -8.30 -18.19
C THR A 155 -6.03 -8.32 -19.66
N THR A 156 -6.69 -7.53 -20.51
CA THR A 156 -6.30 -7.28 -21.89
C THR A 156 -6.10 -5.79 -22.05
N SER A 157 -4.90 -5.39 -22.47
CA SER A 157 -4.54 -3.98 -22.63
C SER A 157 -5.57 -3.27 -23.53
N PRO A 158 -6.22 -2.21 -23.04
CA PRO A 158 -7.09 -1.38 -23.88
C PRO A 158 -6.34 -0.68 -25.02
N LEU A 159 -5.01 -0.61 -24.96
CA LEU A 159 -4.17 0.13 -25.90
C LEU A 159 -3.68 -0.73 -27.06
N THR A 160 -3.37 -1.99 -26.80
CA THR A 160 -2.71 -2.89 -27.77
C THR A 160 -3.39 -4.25 -27.92
N GLY A 161 -4.31 -4.61 -27.02
CA GLY A 161 -4.85 -5.95 -26.93
C GLY A 161 -3.91 -6.99 -26.32
N ALA A 162 -2.74 -6.58 -25.81
CA ALA A 162 -1.80 -7.50 -25.17
C ALA A 162 -2.39 -8.13 -23.89
N PRO A 163 -2.15 -9.42 -23.61
CA PRO A 163 -2.56 -10.04 -22.36
C PRO A 163 -1.70 -9.51 -21.21
N MET A 164 -2.32 -9.31 -20.05
CA MET A 164 -1.63 -8.97 -18.82
C MET A 164 -0.82 -10.17 -18.32
N ALA A 165 0.47 -9.97 -18.08
CA ALA A 165 1.39 -11.01 -17.65
C ALA A 165 1.17 -11.39 -16.18
N TRP A 166 1.05 -10.38 -15.31
CA TRP A 166 0.87 -10.56 -13.87
C TRP A 166 0.39 -9.27 -13.20
N CYS A 167 0.04 -9.37 -11.91
CA CYS A 167 -0.20 -8.25 -11.00
C CYS A 167 0.90 -8.19 -9.94
N LEU A 168 1.60 -7.06 -9.85
CA LEU A 168 2.67 -6.83 -8.86
C LEU A 168 2.09 -6.23 -7.57
N GLN A 169 2.56 -6.75 -6.43
CA GLN A 169 2.23 -6.31 -5.08
C GLN A 169 3.50 -5.73 -4.44
N THR A 170 3.64 -4.41 -4.33
CA THR A 170 4.89 -3.78 -3.85
C THR A 170 4.94 -3.54 -2.35
N GLY A 171 4.49 -4.50 -1.55
CA GLY A 171 4.66 -4.46 -0.10
C GLY A 171 3.60 -3.64 0.64
N ASP A 172 3.70 -3.70 1.97
CA ASP A 172 2.63 -3.29 2.90
C ASP A 172 1.32 -3.99 2.53
N ASN A 173 1.46 -5.27 2.22
CA ASN A 173 0.36 -6.15 1.88
C ASN A 173 -0.49 -6.46 3.11
N THR A 174 0.17 -6.56 4.26
CA THR A 174 -0.42 -6.72 5.59
C THR A 174 -0.09 -5.53 6.49
N ASP A 175 -0.70 -5.43 7.67
CA ASP A 175 -0.41 -4.34 8.60
C ASP A 175 0.54 -4.72 9.75
N ASN A 176 0.43 -5.94 10.29
CA ASN A 176 1.27 -6.45 11.37
C ASN A 176 1.78 -7.84 11.10
N ARG A 177 1.80 -8.28 9.82
CA ARG A 177 2.25 -9.62 9.39
C ARG A 177 1.66 -10.74 10.25
N ALA A 178 0.44 -10.55 10.75
CA ALA A 178 -0.22 -11.56 11.56
C ALA A 178 -0.57 -12.75 10.66
N ALA A 179 -0.54 -13.98 11.21
CA ALA A 179 -0.85 -15.19 10.44
C ALA A 179 -2.18 -15.08 9.67
N ALA A 180 -3.22 -14.54 10.30
CA ALA A 180 -4.50 -14.32 9.65
C ALA A 180 -4.46 -13.22 8.58
N GLU A 181 -3.73 -12.12 8.79
CA GLU A 181 -3.60 -11.05 7.78
C GLU A 181 -2.93 -11.57 6.50
N VAL A 182 -1.85 -12.35 6.64
CA VAL A 182 -1.14 -12.96 5.51
C VAL A 182 -2.04 -13.97 4.80
N LEU A 183 -2.76 -14.81 5.55
CA LEU A 183 -3.72 -15.75 4.96
C LEU A 183 -4.83 -15.04 4.20
N TRP A 184 -5.43 -13.98 4.77
CA TRP A 184 -6.48 -13.22 4.09
C TRP A 184 -5.97 -12.53 2.83
N PHE A 185 -4.76 -11.97 2.86
CA PHE A 185 -4.12 -11.36 1.69
C PHE A 185 -4.00 -12.38 0.54
N VAL A 186 -3.39 -13.54 0.83
CA VAL A 186 -3.23 -14.61 -0.16
C VAL A 186 -4.58 -15.17 -0.62
N ASP A 187 -5.51 -15.43 0.31
CA ASP A 187 -6.83 -15.99 0.00
C ASP A 187 -7.67 -15.03 -0.87
N VAL A 188 -7.60 -13.72 -0.66
CA VAL A 188 -8.27 -12.75 -1.55
C VAL A 188 -7.69 -12.79 -2.96
N LEU A 189 -6.37 -12.78 -3.09
CA LEU A 189 -5.71 -12.81 -4.40
C LEU A 189 -5.93 -14.14 -5.13
N ASP A 190 -6.05 -15.25 -4.40
CA ASP A 190 -6.30 -16.58 -4.97
C ASP A 190 -7.78 -16.91 -5.18
N GLY A 191 -8.70 -16.06 -4.73
CA GLY A 191 -10.15 -16.31 -4.86
C GLY A 191 -10.70 -17.35 -3.89
N ARG A 192 -10.04 -17.53 -2.74
CA ARG A 192 -10.43 -18.46 -1.68
C ARG A 192 -11.30 -17.78 -0.65
N ARG A 193 -12.24 -18.51 -0.04
CA ARG A 193 -13.16 -17.97 0.97
C ARG A 193 -12.39 -17.34 2.13
N VAL A 194 -12.71 -16.09 2.46
CA VAL A 194 -12.06 -15.32 3.54
C VAL A 194 -13.02 -15.14 4.71
N VAL A 195 -12.48 -15.26 5.93
CA VAL A 195 -13.16 -14.87 7.17
C VAL A 195 -12.31 -13.81 7.86
N PRO A 196 -12.56 -12.51 7.65
CA PRO A 196 -11.74 -11.42 8.18
C PRO A 196 -12.04 -11.14 9.65
N ASN A 197 -11.94 -12.18 10.50
CA ASN A 197 -12.31 -12.13 11.91
C ASN A 197 -11.41 -13.03 12.78
N THR A 198 -10.72 -12.43 13.74
CA THR A 198 -9.97 -13.13 14.81
C THR A 198 -10.66 -13.01 16.18
N GLY A 199 -11.85 -12.37 16.23
CA GLY A 199 -12.67 -12.16 17.41
C GLY A 199 -13.83 -13.15 17.50
N ALA A 200 -14.87 -12.79 18.25
CA ALA A 200 -16.08 -13.60 18.36
C ALA A 200 -16.74 -13.81 16.99
N ALA A 201 -17.23 -15.04 16.74
CA ALA A 201 -17.90 -15.39 15.50
C ALA A 201 -19.10 -14.47 15.22
N GLY A 202 -19.14 -13.91 14.01
CA GLY A 202 -20.23 -13.03 13.54
C GLY A 202 -20.33 -11.68 14.25
N ARG A 203 -19.33 -11.29 15.04
CA ARG A 203 -19.34 -10.05 15.82
C ARG A 203 -17.99 -9.34 15.75
N TYR A 204 -18.02 -8.06 15.38
CA TYR A 204 -16.86 -7.20 15.50
C TYR A 204 -16.58 -6.79 16.95
N GLU A 205 -15.32 -6.91 17.37
CA GLU A 205 -14.79 -6.66 18.72
C GLU A 205 -13.61 -5.66 18.73
N GLY A 206 -13.61 -4.64 17.87
CA GLY A 206 -12.55 -3.60 17.85
C GLY A 206 -12.93 -2.25 18.48
N VAL A 207 -12.01 -1.28 18.39
CA VAL A 207 -12.14 0.04 19.05
C VAL A 207 -13.36 0.85 18.62
N GLN A 208 -13.91 0.59 17.44
CA GLN A 208 -15.13 1.21 16.94
C GLN A 208 -16.39 0.79 17.72
N ARG A 209 -16.27 -0.13 18.69
CA ARG A 209 -17.31 -0.48 19.69
C ARG A 209 -16.92 -0.23 21.15
N SER A 210 -15.75 0.38 21.39
CA SER A 210 -15.23 0.65 22.73
C SER A 210 -15.96 1.75 23.52
N GLY A 211 -16.75 2.60 22.85
CA GLY A 211 -17.28 3.84 23.44
C GLY A 211 -16.26 4.98 23.57
N TRP A 212 -14.99 4.79 23.18
CA TRP A 212 -13.98 5.83 23.27
C TRP A 212 -14.15 6.94 22.21
N LYS A 213 -14.60 8.12 22.63
CA LYS A 213 -15.02 9.25 21.76
C LYS A 213 -13.97 9.79 20.76
N ALA A 214 -12.71 9.35 20.81
CA ALA A 214 -11.69 9.73 19.83
C ALA A 214 -11.78 8.92 18.52
N VAL A 215 -12.34 7.71 18.62
CA VAL A 215 -12.59 6.78 17.52
C VAL A 215 -14.01 6.99 16.97
N TRP A 216 -14.24 6.63 15.72
CA TRP A 216 -15.58 6.69 15.11
C TRP A 216 -16.40 5.46 15.49
N HIS A 217 -17.66 5.67 15.89
CA HIS A 217 -18.59 4.59 16.25
C HIS A 217 -19.72 4.55 15.20
N PRO A 218 -19.61 3.72 14.14
CA PRO A 218 -20.63 3.66 13.09
C PRO A 218 -22.01 3.23 13.61
N ASP A 219 -22.04 2.47 14.72
CA ASP A 219 -23.25 2.01 15.39
C ASP A 219 -23.85 3.06 16.37
N ARG A 220 -23.29 4.27 16.48
CA ARG A 220 -23.78 5.30 17.43
C ARG A 220 -23.82 6.70 16.84
N MET A 221 -25.03 7.19 16.57
CA MET A 221 -25.23 8.56 16.07
C MET A 221 -24.78 9.63 17.08
N ALA A 222 -24.03 10.63 16.62
CA ALA A 222 -23.58 11.82 17.35
C ALA A 222 -22.76 11.58 18.65
N TRP A 223 -22.27 10.35 18.86
CA TRP A 223 -21.56 9.94 20.06
C TRP A 223 -20.14 10.53 20.12
N ASP A 224 -19.38 10.33 19.05
CA ASP A 224 -17.97 10.67 18.91
C ASP A 224 -17.74 11.96 18.10
N ARG A 225 -16.46 12.33 17.93
CA ARG A 225 -16.09 13.56 17.21
C ARG A 225 -16.35 13.46 15.70
N ARG A 226 -16.12 12.30 15.09
CA ARG A 226 -16.30 12.07 13.64
C ARG A 226 -17.78 12.07 13.27
N SER A 227 -18.65 11.42 14.05
CA SER A 227 -20.10 11.49 13.81
C SER A 227 -20.65 12.93 13.93
N ARG A 228 -20.15 13.73 14.88
CA ARG A 228 -20.46 15.19 14.93
C ARG A 228 -19.83 16.01 13.80
N ALA A 229 -18.81 15.48 13.14
CA ALA A 229 -18.19 16.08 11.96
C ALA A 229 -18.91 15.73 10.66
N GLY A 230 -19.95 14.88 10.71
CA GLY A 230 -20.74 14.48 9.56
C GLY A 230 -20.53 13.04 9.10
N TYR A 231 -19.66 12.25 9.75
CA TYR A 231 -19.52 10.83 9.42
C TYR A 231 -20.85 10.09 9.62
N PRO A 232 -21.19 9.15 8.73
CA PRO A 232 -22.50 8.53 8.72
C PRO A 232 -22.71 7.57 9.89
N TYR A 233 -23.99 7.35 10.21
CA TYR A 233 -24.45 6.26 11.07
C TYR A 233 -24.71 5.03 10.20
N LEU A 234 -23.96 3.95 10.43
CA LEU A 234 -23.94 2.74 9.60
C LEU A 234 -24.17 1.50 10.48
N PRO A 235 -25.43 1.22 10.90
CA PRO A 235 -25.71 0.05 11.72
C PRO A 235 -25.37 -1.25 10.99
N GLY A 236 -24.74 -2.19 11.69
CA GLY A 236 -24.40 -3.52 11.16
C GLY A 236 -23.21 -3.54 10.20
N PHE A 237 -22.63 -2.38 9.89
CA PHE A 237 -21.47 -2.24 8.99
C PHE A 237 -20.26 -3.05 9.48
N LEU A 238 -19.93 -2.94 10.77
CA LEU A 238 -18.76 -3.59 11.34
C LEU A 238 -18.90 -5.12 11.38
N ASP A 239 -20.08 -5.64 11.73
CA ASP A 239 -20.30 -7.09 11.75
C ASP A 239 -20.27 -7.68 10.32
N ALA A 240 -20.76 -6.93 9.34
CA ALA A 240 -20.66 -7.33 7.93
C ALA A 240 -19.21 -7.28 7.41
N ALA A 241 -18.41 -6.31 7.85
CA ALA A 241 -17.01 -6.19 7.46
C ALA A 241 -16.13 -7.35 7.95
N VAL A 242 -16.52 -8.00 9.06
CA VAL A 242 -15.85 -9.21 9.58
C VAL A 242 -16.57 -10.51 9.22
N ALA A 243 -17.60 -10.46 8.36
CA ALA A 243 -18.35 -11.64 7.94
C ALA A 243 -17.60 -12.42 6.85
N PRO A 244 -17.78 -13.75 6.76
CA PRO A 244 -17.24 -14.55 5.67
C PRO A 244 -17.72 -14.07 4.30
N PHE A 245 -16.82 -14.06 3.31
CA PHE A 245 -17.19 -13.80 1.91
C PHE A 245 -16.30 -14.58 0.94
N ASP A 246 -16.77 -14.71 -0.31
CA ASP A 246 -16.06 -15.40 -1.39
C ASP A 246 -15.49 -14.33 -2.36
N PRO A 247 -14.18 -14.05 -2.33
CA PRO A 247 -13.54 -13.07 -3.21
C PRO A 247 -13.46 -13.56 -4.65
N VAL A 248 -13.28 -12.64 -5.59
CA VAL A 248 -13.24 -12.99 -7.03
C VAL A 248 -11.93 -13.68 -7.47
N GLY A 249 -10.82 -13.46 -6.75
CA GLY A 249 -9.48 -13.94 -7.14
C GLY A 249 -8.91 -13.24 -8.38
N LEU A 250 -7.60 -13.10 -8.47
CA LEU A 250 -6.94 -12.58 -9.66
C LEU A 250 -7.06 -13.59 -10.80
N ALA A 251 -7.33 -13.10 -12.00
CA ALA A 251 -7.36 -13.89 -13.23
C ALA A 251 -5.97 -14.04 -13.89
N VAL A 252 -4.95 -13.39 -13.33
CA VAL A 252 -3.56 -13.40 -13.80
C VAL A 252 -2.63 -13.71 -12.63
N PRO A 253 -1.44 -14.26 -12.90
CA PRO A 253 -0.43 -14.49 -11.87
C PRO A 253 -0.10 -13.23 -11.07
N TRP A 254 0.47 -13.38 -9.88
CA TRP A 254 0.95 -12.24 -9.10
C TRP A 254 2.34 -12.45 -8.50
N LEU A 255 3.07 -11.34 -8.39
CA LEU A 255 4.42 -11.26 -7.84
C LEU A 255 4.42 -10.27 -6.66
N ALA A 256 5.26 -10.51 -5.66
CA ALA A 256 5.30 -9.68 -4.46
C ALA A 256 6.72 -9.31 -4.03
N VAL A 257 6.84 -8.14 -3.42
CA VAL A 257 7.99 -7.75 -2.58
C VAL A 257 7.48 -7.37 -1.18
N PHE A 258 8.39 -7.35 -0.21
CA PHE A 258 8.08 -6.96 1.17
C PHE A 258 7.95 -5.44 1.32
N GLY A 259 7.02 -5.00 2.16
CA GLY A 259 7.02 -3.67 2.77
C GLY A 259 7.38 -3.69 4.24
N ASN A 260 7.57 -2.51 4.84
CA ASN A 260 7.97 -2.41 6.24
C ASN A 260 6.89 -3.00 7.17
N HIS A 261 5.60 -2.91 6.85
CA HIS A 261 4.53 -3.56 7.63
C HIS A 261 4.52 -5.09 7.52
N ASP A 262 5.10 -5.65 6.46
CA ASP A 262 5.25 -7.09 6.29
C ASP A 262 6.44 -7.66 7.10
N THR A 263 7.36 -6.79 7.53
CA THR A 263 8.62 -7.19 8.18
C THR A 263 8.65 -6.88 9.68
N ILE A 264 8.19 -5.69 10.08
CA ILE A 264 8.26 -5.19 11.46
C ILE A 264 6.89 -4.75 12.00
N PHE A 265 6.77 -4.71 13.33
CA PHE A 265 5.50 -4.42 13.98
C PHE A 265 5.05 -2.98 13.69
N GLN A 266 3.81 -2.81 13.22
CA GLN A 266 3.23 -1.54 12.77
C GLN A 266 4.07 -0.82 11.71
N GLY A 267 4.91 -1.55 10.95
CA GLY A 267 5.78 -0.96 9.94
C GLY A 267 6.88 -0.06 10.48
N THR A 268 7.17 -0.09 11.78
CA THR A 268 8.09 0.89 12.39
C THR A 268 8.93 0.31 13.50
N PHE A 269 8.36 -0.61 14.29
CA PHE A 269 9.00 -1.09 15.50
C PHE A 269 9.49 -2.53 15.32
N GLY A 270 10.79 -2.70 15.08
CA GLY A 270 11.44 -4.01 15.07
C GLY A 270 12.19 -4.30 16.38
N ALA A 271 13.03 -5.35 16.39
CA ALA A 271 13.70 -5.83 17.60
C ALA A 271 14.66 -4.79 18.21
N SER A 272 15.24 -3.94 17.37
CA SER A 272 16.17 -2.88 17.75
C SER A 272 15.52 -1.55 18.16
N ASP A 273 14.18 -1.49 18.25
CA ASP A 273 13.47 -0.30 18.73
C ASP A 273 13.89 0.07 20.16
N ARG A 274 14.47 1.28 20.30
CA ARG A 274 14.95 1.83 21.58
C ARG A 274 13.84 2.11 22.59
N ILE A 275 12.60 2.21 22.14
CA ILE A 275 11.44 2.51 22.99
C ILE A 275 10.80 1.19 23.48
N GLY A 276 11.06 0.06 22.83
CA GLY A 276 10.56 -1.26 23.19
C GLY A 276 9.08 -1.47 22.84
N LEU A 277 8.55 -0.72 21.87
CA LEU A 277 7.19 -0.83 21.36
C LEU A 277 6.95 -2.13 20.58
N ALA A 278 7.97 -2.71 19.95
CA ALA A 278 7.87 -4.05 19.35
C ALA A 278 7.43 -5.13 20.38
N ARG A 279 7.78 -4.94 21.66
CA ARG A 279 7.37 -5.83 22.75
C ARG A 279 5.87 -5.75 23.05
N LEU A 280 5.18 -4.68 22.65
CA LEU A 280 3.73 -4.60 22.75
C LEU A 280 3.06 -5.62 21.86
N GLY A 281 3.52 -5.75 20.61
CA GLY A 281 3.00 -6.75 19.68
C GLY A 281 3.07 -8.13 20.31
N ALA A 282 4.25 -8.54 20.76
CA ALA A 282 4.46 -9.82 21.44
C ALA A 282 3.59 -10.01 22.70
N MET A 283 3.37 -8.94 23.48
CA MET A 283 2.56 -9.00 24.70
C MET A 283 1.05 -9.04 24.43
N LEU A 284 0.57 -8.33 23.42
CA LEU A 284 -0.85 -8.06 23.20
C LEU A 284 -1.49 -9.00 22.18
N THR A 285 -0.72 -9.57 21.25
CA THR A 285 -1.21 -10.51 20.22
C THR A 285 -2.05 -11.66 20.81
N ALA A 286 -1.63 -12.22 21.95
CA ALA A 286 -2.33 -13.33 22.60
C ALA A 286 -3.37 -12.90 23.66
N SER A 287 -3.54 -11.59 23.87
CA SER A 287 -4.38 -11.07 24.94
C SER A 287 -5.86 -11.01 24.53
N GLY A 288 -6.75 -11.18 25.51
CA GLY A 288 -8.17 -10.83 25.41
C GLY A 288 -8.47 -9.40 25.86
N ARG A 289 -7.47 -8.65 26.29
CA ARG A 289 -7.62 -7.31 26.91
C ARG A 289 -6.92 -6.26 26.08
N LYS A 290 -7.69 -5.61 25.20
CA LYS A 290 -7.18 -4.54 24.35
C LYS A 290 -7.11 -3.21 25.13
N PRO A 291 -5.92 -2.59 25.25
CA PRO A 291 -5.83 -1.25 25.81
C PRO A 291 -6.48 -0.24 24.86
N ILE A 292 -7.33 0.64 25.41
CA ILE A 292 -7.90 1.77 24.66
C ILE A 292 -7.61 3.07 25.40
N GLY A 293 -7.55 4.19 24.67
CA GLY A 293 -7.26 5.50 25.29
C GLY A 293 -6.11 5.40 26.30
N PRO A 294 -6.23 6.00 27.51
CA PRO A 294 -5.17 6.04 28.52
C PRO A 294 -4.49 4.70 28.89
N ALA A 295 -5.15 3.55 28.72
CA ALA A 295 -4.57 2.26 29.08
C ALA A 295 -3.38 1.85 28.20
N LEU A 296 -3.26 2.39 26.98
CA LEU A 296 -2.15 2.11 26.08
C LEU A 296 -0.81 2.52 26.70
N GLY A 297 -0.76 3.68 27.38
CA GLY A 297 0.43 4.13 28.12
C GLY A 297 0.90 3.13 29.20
N ARG A 298 -0.05 2.46 29.87
CA ARG A 298 0.28 1.40 30.84
C ARG A 298 0.76 0.14 30.15
N ALA A 299 0.13 -0.26 29.04
CA ALA A 299 0.61 -1.39 28.23
C ALA A 299 2.05 -1.16 27.79
N ILE A 300 2.36 0.04 27.27
CA ILE A 300 3.72 0.47 26.89
C ILE A 300 4.67 0.32 28.08
N ALA A 301 4.31 0.87 29.23
CA ALA A 301 5.15 0.81 30.43
C ALA A 301 5.40 -0.62 30.92
N LEU A 302 4.45 -1.54 30.72
CA LEU A 302 4.58 -2.95 31.08
C LEU A 302 5.47 -3.70 30.09
N ALA A 303 5.21 -3.56 28.79
CA ALA A 303 5.98 -4.20 27.72
C ALA A 303 7.46 -3.83 27.76
N ARG A 304 7.79 -2.58 28.15
CA ARG A 304 9.17 -2.13 28.38
C ARG A 304 9.91 -2.93 29.47
N ARG A 305 9.17 -3.52 30.41
CA ARG A 305 9.70 -4.39 31.48
C ARG A 305 9.70 -5.89 31.11
N GLY A 306 9.28 -6.24 29.90
CA GLY A 306 9.13 -7.61 29.41
C GLY A 306 7.78 -7.82 28.72
N ALA A 307 7.79 -8.53 27.59
CA ALA A 307 6.57 -8.94 26.88
C ALA A 307 5.98 -10.17 27.58
N ASP A 308 4.91 -9.96 28.36
CA ASP A 308 4.26 -11.02 29.13
C ASP A 308 2.74 -10.78 29.11
N ALA A 309 2.05 -11.58 28.29
CA ALA A 309 0.61 -11.49 28.10
C ALA A 309 -0.15 -11.80 29.40
N GLU A 310 0.28 -12.80 30.17
CA GLU A 310 -0.38 -13.17 31.43
C GLU A 310 -0.29 -12.04 32.46
N ARG A 311 0.90 -11.43 32.58
CA ARG A 311 1.09 -10.26 33.43
C ARG A 311 0.24 -9.07 32.97
N TRP A 312 0.06 -8.89 31.67
CA TRP A 312 -0.84 -7.87 31.15
C TRP A 312 -2.30 -8.17 31.51
N GLU A 313 -2.79 -9.38 31.26
CA GLU A 313 -4.14 -9.84 31.63
C GLU A 313 -4.48 -9.52 33.09
N GLN A 314 -3.56 -9.84 34.01
CA GLN A 314 -3.70 -9.61 35.45
C GLN A 314 -3.68 -8.12 35.85
N ARG A 315 -2.99 -7.25 35.10
CA ARG A 315 -2.72 -5.84 35.48
C ARG A 315 -3.43 -4.80 34.62
N ALA A 316 -4.07 -5.22 33.54
CA ALA A 316 -4.85 -4.35 32.65
C ALA A 316 -6.04 -3.71 33.38
N GLY A 317 -6.56 -4.31 34.45
CA GLY A 317 -7.76 -3.80 35.13
C GLY A 317 -8.94 -3.61 34.17
N ASP A 318 -10.01 -2.95 34.61
CA ASP A 318 -11.24 -2.91 33.80
C ASP A 318 -11.47 -1.56 33.11
N ARG A 319 -10.87 -0.50 33.64
CA ARG A 319 -11.03 0.84 33.09
C ARG A 319 -10.16 1.01 31.84
N TRP A 320 -10.78 1.49 30.76
CA TRP A 320 -10.10 1.73 29.47
C TRP A 320 -9.53 0.46 28.84
N ILE A 321 -10.17 -0.68 29.10
CA ILE A 321 -9.91 -1.94 28.42
C ILE A 321 -11.14 -2.29 27.59
N LEU A 322 -10.90 -2.79 26.38
CA LEU A 322 -11.91 -3.45 25.56
C LEU A 322 -11.62 -4.95 25.64
N ASP A 323 -12.60 -5.74 26.07
CA ASP A 323 -12.49 -7.19 26.04
C ASP A 323 -12.77 -7.69 24.62
N VAL A 324 -11.89 -8.53 24.13
CA VAL A 324 -11.95 -9.17 22.82
C VAL A 324 -11.69 -10.65 22.97
N THR A 325 -12.28 -11.47 22.10
CA THR A 325 -12.02 -12.90 22.08
C THR A 325 -10.53 -13.13 21.72
N PRO A 326 -9.76 -13.88 22.52
CA PRO A 326 -8.39 -14.22 22.18
C PRO A 326 -8.34 -15.20 21.01
N ASP A 327 -7.48 -14.91 20.03
CA ASP A 327 -7.08 -15.87 18.99
C ASP A 327 -5.55 -15.77 18.78
N PRO A 328 -4.76 -16.40 19.66
CA PRO A 328 -3.31 -16.30 19.62
C PRO A 328 -2.70 -16.95 18.37
N ALA A 329 -3.37 -17.92 17.75
CA ALA A 329 -2.88 -18.58 16.56
C ALA A 329 -3.02 -17.66 15.34
N ALA A 330 -4.19 -17.04 15.15
CA ALA A 330 -4.45 -16.10 14.07
C ALA A 330 -3.64 -14.80 14.19
N ARG A 331 -3.46 -14.29 15.42
CA ARG A 331 -2.80 -13.00 15.67
C ARG A 331 -1.28 -13.09 15.78
N ARG A 332 -0.71 -14.31 15.76
CA ARG A 332 0.74 -14.52 15.85
C ARG A 332 1.44 -13.78 14.71
N ALA A 333 2.40 -12.91 15.04
CA ALA A 333 3.27 -12.30 14.05
C ALA A 333 4.16 -13.38 13.40
N LEU A 334 4.17 -13.42 12.08
CA LEU A 334 5.02 -14.32 11.31
C LEU A 334 6.45 -13.80 11.26
N SER A 335 7.44 -14.69 11.32
CA SER A 335 8.81 -14.35 10.90
C SER A 335 8.86 -14.15 9.38
N VAL A 336 9.97 -13.61 8.86
CA VAL A 336 10.19 -13.54 7.40
C VAL A 336 10.16 -14.94 6.79
N ASP A 337 10.76 -15.94 7.45
CA ASP A 337 10.70 -17.34 7.00
C ASP A 337 9.27 -17.89 6.97
N ASP A 338 8.46 -17.63 8.00
CA ASP A 338 7.06 -18.05 8.05
C ASP A 338 6.24 -17.35 6.95
N TYR A 339 6.52 -16.08 6.64
CA TYR A 339 5.86 -15.34 5.57
C TYR A 339 6.22 -15.95 4.20
N LEU A 340 7.51 -16.18 3.94
CA LEU A 340 7.96 -16.87 2.72
C LEU A 340 7.36 -18.28 2.62
N ALA A 341 7.25 -18.99 3.75
CA ALA A 341 6.59 -20.30 3.81
C ALA A 341 5.13 -20.23 3.36
N ALA A 342 4.42 -19.17 3.73
CA ALA A 342 3.03 -18.96 3.33
C ALA A 342 2.92 -18.67 1.82
N LEU A 343 3.81 -17.86 1.24
CA LEU A 343 3.84 -17.60 -0.20
C LEU A 343 4.24 -18.83 -1.03
N LEU A 344 5.10 -19.69 -0.47
CA LEU A 344 5.58 -20.92 -1.10
C LEU A 344 4.66 -22.12 -0.84
N ALA A 345 3.62 -21.97 -0.03
CA ALA A 345 2.69 -23.04 0.27
C ALA A 345 1.96 -23.45 -1.01
N PRO A 346 1.96 -24.76 -1.38
CA PRO A 346 1.23 -25.19 -2.55
C PRO A 346 -0.27 -24.92 -2.34
N PRO A 347 -0.95 -24.33 -3.34
CA PRO A 347 -2.37 -24.09 -3.24
C PRO A 347 -3.14 -25.42 -3.25
N PRO A 348 -4.35 -25.47 -2.67
CA PRO A 348 -5.19 -26.66 -2.74
C PRO A 348 -5.49 -27.05 -4.20
N GLU A 349 -5.52 -28.35 -4.51
CA GLU A 349 -5.78 -28.84 -5.89
C GLU A 349 -7.11 -28.32 -6.47
N GLU A 350 -8.13 -28.16 -5.62
CA GLU A 350 -9.47 -27.69 -6.00
C GLU A 350 -9.52 -26.17 -6.28
N SER A 351 -8.49 -25.42 -5.86
CA SER A 351 -8.38 -23.97 -6.00
C SER A 351 -6.91 -23.57 -6.16
N PRO A 352 -6.28 -23.86 -7.32
CA PRO A 352 -4.85 -23.71 -7.52
C PRO A 352 -4.35 -22.26 -7.50
N GLY A 353 -5.25 -21.28 -7.42
CA GLY A 353 -4.92 -19.86 -7.56
C GLY A 353 -4.33 -19.53 -8.94
N PRO A 354 -4.01 -18.26 -9.20
CA PRO A 354 -3.44 -17.82 -10.47
C PRO A 354 -1.92 -18.03 -10.58
N GLY A 355 -1.23 -18.33 -9.48
CA GLY A 355 0.21 -18.60 -9.44
C GLY A 355 1.11 -17.37 -9.76
N PRO A 356 2.39 -17.59 -10.12
CA PRO A 356 3.10 -18.84 -9.88
C PRO A 356 3.22 -19.11 -8.37
N VAL A 357 3.37 -20.37 -7.98
CA VAL A 357 3.68 -20.70 -6.57
C VAL A 357 4.95 -19.95 -6.16
N GLY A 358 4.92 -19.32 -4.99
CA GLY A 358 6.03 -18.50 -4.47
C GLY A 358 5.98 -17.03 -4.87
N HIS A 359 5.17 -16.64 -5.86
CA HIS A 359 4.87 -15.23 -6.18
C HIS A 359 6.11 -14.33 -6.31
N GLY A 360 7.14 -14.83 -6.98
CA GLY A 360 8.45 -14.19 -7.15
C GLY A 360 9.57 -14.88 -6.38
N TYR A 361 9.25 -15.56 -5.28
CA TYR A 361 10.20 -16.30 -4.45
C TYR A 361 10.28 -17.77 -4.86
N ALA A 362 11.49 -18.33 -4.81
CA ALA A 362 11.73 -19.77 -4.97
C ALA A 362 12.02 -20.44 -3.61
N PRO A 363 11.83 -21.77 -3.49
CA PRO A 363 12.25 -22.51 -2.30
C PRO A 363 13.72 -22.27 -1.91
N ALA A 364 14.61 -22.14 -2.91
CA ALA A 364 16.02 -21.85 -2.71
C ALA A 364 16.30 -20.44 -2.17
N ASP A 365 15.36 -19.49 -2.33
CA ASP A 365 15.47 -18.16 -1.73
C ASP A 365 15.16 -18.24 -0.24
N ARG A 366 14.09 -18.94 0.14
CA ARG A 366 13.77 -19.21 1.54
C ARG A 366 14.88 -19.98 2.25
N GLU A 367 15.42 -21.04 1.65
CA GLU A 367 16.54 -21.81 2.22
C GLU A 367 17.79 -20.95 2.46
N ALA A 368 18.01 -19.94 1.62
CA ALA A 368 19.12 -19.01 1.73
C ALA A 368 18.78 -17.74 2.54
N GLY A 369 17.55 -17.60 3.03
CA GLY A 369 17.06 -16.37 3.66
C GLY A 369 17.00 -15.15 2.72
N ARG A 370 17.00 -15.33 1.39
CA ARG A 370 16.91 -14.24 0.42
C ARG A 370 15.47 -13.74 0.29
N THR A 371 15.32 -12.42 0.34
CA THR A 371 14.03 -11.71 0.26
C THR A 371 13.88 -10.83 -0.99
N TRP A 372 14.80 -10.97 -1.94
CA TRP A 372 14.81 -10.34 -3.26
C TRP A 372 14.96 -11.39 -4.36
N TRP A 373 14.52 -11.05 -5.57
CA TRP A 373 14.41 -12.03 -6.67
C TRP A 373 14.49 -11.38 -8.06
N THR A 374 14.68 -12.21 -9.08
CA THR A 374 14.56 -11.82 -10.49
C THR A 374 13.48 -12.65 -11.19
N HIS A 375 12.73 -12.03 -12.09
CA HIS A 375 11.71 -12.68 -12.92
C HIS A 375 11.85 -12.20 -14.37
N ARG A 376 11.88 -13.14 -15.32
CA ARG A 376 12.01 -12.81 -16.74
C ARG A 376 10.65 -12.97 -17.42
N GLU A 377 10.23 -11.91 -18.11
CA GLU A 377 9.02 -11.90 -18.94
C GLU A 377 9.41 -11.45 -20.35
N GLY A 378 9.48 -12.39 -21.28
CA GLY A 378 10.03 -12.15 -22.63
C GLY A 378 11.44 -11.55 -22.61
N ASP A 379 11.57 -10.34 -23.17
CA ASP A 379 12.81 -9.55 -23.25
C ASP A 379 12.98 -8.55 -22.09
N VAL A 380 12.08 -8.58 -21.11
CA VAL A 380 12.12 -7.74 -19.91
C VAL A 380 12.60 -8.55 -18.71
N GLN A 381 13.60 -8.03 -18.01
CA GLN A 381 14.05 -8.48 -16.71
C GLN A 381 13.39 -7.65 -15.62
N VAL A 382 12.54 -8.28 -14.81
CA VAL A 382 11.99 -7.70 -13.59
C VAL A 382 12.88 -8.07 -12.42
N ILE A 383 13.18 -7.11 -11.55
CA ILE A 383 13.99 -7.30 -10.34
C ILE A 383 13.21 -6.83 -9.13
N GLY A 384 12.81 -7.74 -8.26
CA GLY A 384 12.14 -7.45 -7.00
C GLY A 384 13.17 -7.25 -5.88
N LEU A 385 13.18 -6.07 -5.29
CA LEU A 385 14.08 -5.67 -4.22
C LEU A 385 13.39 -5.69 -2.86
N ASP A 386 14.14 -6.10 -1.85
CA ASP A 386 13.79 -5.87 -0.47
C ASP A 386 14.43 -4.57 0.02
N SER A 387 13.61 -3.53 0.06
CA SER A 387 14.01 -2.19 0.49
C SER A 387 13.83 -1.94 1.99
N CYS A 388 13.36 -2.94 2.75
CA CYS A 388 12.97 -2.78 4.15
C CYS A 388 14.16 -2.85 5.09
N ASN A 389 14.02 -2.20 6.25
CA ASN A 389 14.85 -2.49 7.41
C ASN A 389 14.10 -3.44 8.35
N HIS A 390 14.64 -4.63 8.57
CA HIS A 390 13.98 -5.67 9.38
C HIS A 390 14.08 -5.43 10.89
N GLU A 391 14.84 -4.43 11.30
CA GLU A 391 15.18 -4.17 12.69
C GLU A 391 14.50 -2.93 13.26
N ASN A 392 14.35 -1.87 12.47
CA ASN A 392 13.75 -0.62 12.93
C ASN A 392 13.48 0.40 11.81
N GLY A 393 12.38 1.12 11.94
CA GLY A 393 12.06 2.30 11.14
C GLY A 393 11.21 2.02 9.92
N ASP A 394 10.48 3.04 9.51
CA ASP A 394 9.62 3.09 8.33
C ASP A 394 10.40 3.39 7.04
N GLY A 395 11.53 4.08 7.11
CA GLY A 395 12.33 4.37 5.92
C GLY A 395 13.07 3.16 5.37
N GLY A 396 13.32 3.19 4.06
CA GLY A 396 14.00 2.12 3.32
C GLY A 396 15.52 2.29 3.17
N GLY A 397 16.15 1.25 2.63
CA GLY A 397 17.56 1.21 2.22
C GLY A 397 17.91 -0.17 1.67
N ILE A 398 19.08 -0.35 1.08
CA ILE A 398 19.55 -1.65 0.55
C ILE A 398 20.85 -2.03 1.26
N GLY A 399 20.92 -3.25 1.80
CA GLY A 399 22.15 -3.75 2.41
C GLY A 399 23.21 -4.12 1.36
N PRO A 400 24.47 -4.32 1.80
CA PRO A 400 25.59 -4.52 0.89
C PRO A 400 25.47 -5.79 0.03
N ALA A 401 24.96 -6.90 0.57
CA ALA A 401 24.86 -8.15 -0.18
C ALA A 401 23.84 -8.03 -1.32
N GLN A 402 22.67 -7.44 -1.04
CA GLN A 402 21.67 -7.20 -2.08
C GLN A 402 22.14 -6.15 -3.10
N LEU A 403 22.90 -5.12 -2.68
CA LEU A 403 23.43 -4.11 -3.59
C LEU A 403 24.46 -4.69 -4.57
N GLU A 404 25.37 -5.54 -4.07
CA GLU A 404 26.33 -6.27 -4.90
C GLU A 404 25.62 -7.21 -5.88
N TRP A 405 24.67 -8.00 -5.37
CA TRP A 405 23.83 -8.88 -6.19
C TRP A 405 23.08 -8.11 -7.28
N LEU A 406 22.50 -6.95 -6.97
CA LEU A 406 21.79 -6.11 -7.94
C LEU A 406 22.73 -5.64 -9.04
N GLU A 407 23.94 -5.19 -8.69
CA GLU A 407 24.94 -4.77 -9.67
C GLU A 407 25.31 -5.93 -10.61
N GLU A 408 25.44 -7.16 -10.10
CA GLU A 408 25.67 -8.36 -10.91
C GLU A 408 24.50 -8.67 -11.85
N GLN A 409 23.24 -8.61 -11.36
CA GLN A 409 22.06 -8.82 -12.19
C GLN A 409 21.98 -7.79 -13.32
N LEU A 410 22.27 -6.53 -13.00
CA LEU A 410 22.31 -5.46 -13.99
C LEU A 410 23.41 -5.70 -15.02
N ILE A 411 24.64 -6.04 -14.63
CA ILE A 411 25.71 -6.38 -15.59
C ILE A 411 25.25 -7.47 -16.57
N GLY A 412 24.57 -8.51 -16.08
CA GLY A 412 24.03 -9.59 -16.92
C GLY A 412 22.91 -9.19 -17.89
N CYS A 413 22.31 -8.01 -17.72
CA CYS A 413 21.24 -7.48 -18.57
C CYS A 413 21.71 -6.38 -19.53
N HIS A 414 23.02 -6.14 -19.62
CA HIS A 414 23.59 -5.05 -20.40
C HIS A 414 24.76 -5.52 -21.26
N SER A 415 24.63 -5.38 -22.57
CA SER A 415 25.77 -5.51 -23.48
C SER A 415 26.81 -4.42 -23.26
N ARG A 416 26.37 -3.26 -22.72
CA ARG A 416 27.24 -2.13 -22.38
C ARG A 416 26.74 -1.38 -21.13
N TRP A 417 27.64 -1.10 -20.20
CA TRP A 417 27.34 -0.34 -18.97
C TRP A 417 28.52 0.52 -18.51
N ARG A 418 28.27 1.46 -17.59
CA ARG A 418 29.30 2.29 -16.98
C ARG A 418 29.77 1.68 -15.65
N GLY A 419 31.08 1.54 -15.47
CA GLY A 419 31.65 1.09 -14.20
C GLY A 419 31.70 2.21 -13.15
N ARG A 420 32.07 1.87 -11.92
CA ARG A 420 32.27 2.83 -10.81
C ARG A 420 33.37 3.88 -11.07
N ASN A 421 34.24 3.63 -12.05
CA ASN A 421 35.30 4.52 -12.52
C ASN A 421 34.87 5.38 -13.73
N ASP A 422 33.57 5.44 -14.02
CA ASP A 422 32.97 6.10 -15.18
C ASP A 422 33.43 5.61 -16.57
N ARG A 423 34.14 4.47 -16.64
CA ARG A 423 34.50 3.83 -17.92
C ARG A 423 33.36 2.94 -18.41
N TRP A 424 33.25 2.83 -19.73
CA TRP A 424 32.34 1.88 -20.36
C TRP A 424 32.95 0.48 -20.38
N TYR A 425 32.10 -0.50 -20.12
CA TYR A 425 32.39 -1.94 -20.16
C TYR A 425 31.37 -2.63 -21.06
N GLU A 426 31.75 -3.79 -21.59
CA GLU A 426 30.93 -4.60 -22.50
C GLU A 426 30.98 -6.08 -22.10
N GLY A 427 29.91 -6.85 -22.33
CA GLY A 427 29.94 -8.31 -22.12
C GLY A 427 28.65 -9.05 -21.75
N GLY A 428 27.54 -8.37 -21.40
CA GLY A 428 26.25 -9.01 -21.09
C GLY A 428 25.29 -9.08 -22.30
N ASP A 429 24.06 -9.53 -22.06
CA ASP A 429 22.99 -9.57 -23.06
C ASP A 429 21.94 -8.50 -22.75
N ASP A 430 21.57 -7.70 -23.74
CA ASP A 430 20.62 -6.61 -23.57
C ASP A 430 19.20 -7.11 -23.26
N ARG A 431 18.68 -6.68 -22.12
CA ARG A 431 17.29 -6.83 -21.68
C ARG A 431 16.82 -5.54 -21.04
N LEU A 432 15.58 -5.13 -21.29
CA LEU A 432 14.98 -4.02 -20.57
C LEU A 432 14.85 -4.40 -19.10
N VAL A 433 15.18 -3.49 -18.19
CA VAL A 433 15.12 -3.75 -16.74
C VAL A 433 14.02 -2.90 -16.11
N VAL A 434 13.15 -3.58 -15.37
CA VAL A 434 12.11 -2.98 -14.50
C VAL A 434 12.42 -3.37 -13.07
N LEU A 435 12.59 -2.39 -12.19
CA LEU A 435 12.75 -2.63 -10.76
C LEU A 435 11.39 -2.58 -10.06
N ALA A 436 11.25 -3.37 -9.01
CA ALA A 436 10.13 -3.35 -8.09
C ALA A 436 10.67 -3.26 -6.64
N SER A 437 10.15 -2.34 -5.84
CA SER A 437 10.44 -2.26 -4.40
C SER A 437 9.26 -1.65 -3.67
N HIS A 438 9.23 -1.77 -2.34
CA HIS A 438 8.25 -1.04 -1.55
C HIS A 438 8.58 0.46 -1.47
N HIS A 439 9.78 0.81 -1.00
CA HIS A 439 10.19 2.20 -0.85
C HIS A 439 10.59 2.83 -2.19
N ASN A 440 10.29 4.12 -2.32
CA ASN A 440 10.74 4.99 -3.41
C ASN A 440 12.02 5.76 -3.04
N THR A 441 12.62 6.44 -4.02
CA THR A 441 13.90 7.15 -3.83
C THR A 441 13.90 8.18 -2.70
N TRP A 442 12.79 8.86 -2.44
CA TRP A 442 12.70 9.90 -1.40
C TRP A 442 12.38 9.36 -0.01
N THR A 443 12.03 8.09 0.13
CA THR A 443 11.72 7.41 1.41
C THR A 443 12.78 6.40 1.83
N MET A 444 13.72 6.09 0.94
CA MET A 444 14.91 5.31 1.26
C MET A 444 15.96 6.14 2.02
N THR A 445 15.67 6.47 3.28
CA THR A 445 16.51 7.33 4.13
C THR A 445 17.05 6.62 5.39
N ASN A 446 16.83 5.32 5.53
CA ASN A 446 17.15 4.59 6.75
C ASN A 446 18.53 3.93 6.69
N ALA A 447 19.52 4.62 7.27
CA ALA A 447 20.90 4.13 7.39
C ALA A 447 21.14 3.23 8.63
N THR A 448 20.09 2.86 9.35
CA THR A 448 20.23 2.00 10.54
C THR A 448 20.76 0.62 10.12
N PRO A 449 21.69 0.01 10.89
CA PRO A 449 22.10 -1.37 10.64
C PRO A 449 20.90 -2.32 10.60
N ASP A 450 21.02 -3.38 9.81
CA ASP A 450 20.03 -4.43 9.67
C ASP A 450 20.73 -5.77 9.77
N GLU A 451 20.25 -6.64 10.65
CA GLU A 451 20.84 -7.97 10.85
C GLU A 451 20.55 -8.92 9.68
N HIS A 452 19.52 -8.61 8.87
CA HIS A 452 19.16 -9.40 7.68
C HIS A 452 20.16 -9.26 6.54
N ASP A 453 20.72 -8.05 6.34
CA ASP A 453 21.83 -7.79 5.39
C ASP A 453 22.88 -6.86 6.05
N PRO A 454 23.80 -7.43 6.86
CA PRO A 454 24.69 -6.65 7.71
C PRO A 454 25.70 -5.79 6.95
N GLY A 455 25.70 -4.49 7.24
CA GLY A 455 26.72 -3.54 6.81
C GLY A 455 26.16 -2.15 6.52
N PRO A 456 26.95 -1.26 5.90
CA PRO A 456 26.49 0.05 5.47
C PRO A 456 25.37 -0.08 4.44
N ARG A 457 24.25 0.61 4.65
CA ARG A 457 23.12 0.60 3.72
C ARG A 457 23.29 1.67 2.63
N ALA A 458 22.96 1.31 1.41
CA ALA A 458 22.73 2.24 0.31
C ALA A 458 21.34 2.87 0.43
N LEU A 459 21.27 4.19 0.33
CA LEU A 459 20.05 4.96 0.39
C LEU A 459 19.53 5.30 -1.01
N GLY A 460 18.43 6.04 -1.11
CA GLY A 460 17.80 6.36 -2.40
C GLY A 460 18.76 7.01 -3.40
N ALA A 461 19.58 7.96 -2.95
CA ALA A 461 20.57 8.63 -3.81
C ALA A 461 21.68 7.67 -4.30
N ASP A 462 22.10 6.72 -3.45
CA ASP A 462 23.12 5.73 -3.81
C ASP A 462 22.58 4.76 -4.86
N LEU A 463 21.31 4.35 -4.72
CA LEU A 463 20.64 3.47 -5.67
C LEU A 463 20.43 4.18 -7.02
N VAL A 464 19.99 5.44 -7.03
CA VAL A 464 19.91 6.25 -8.26
C VAL A 464 21.27 6.31 -8.95
N ALA A 465 22.35 6.59 -8.21
CA ALA A 465 23.70 6.65 -8.77
C ALA A 465 24.16 5.31 -9.36
N LEU A 466 23.75 4.18 -8.76
CA LEU A 466 23.97 2.85 -9.31
C LEU A 466 23.18 2.65 -10.61
N LEU A 467 21.86 2.87 -10.61
CA LEU A 467 20.98 2.64 -11.77
C LEU A 467 21.33 3.53 -12.97
N ASP A 468 21.81 4.75 -12.73
CA ASP A 468 22.25 5.67 -13.78
C ASP A 468 23.43 5.15 -14.61
N ARG A 469 24.16 4.16 -14.10
CA ARG A 469 25.26 3.51 -14.82
C ARG A 469 24.79 2.44 -15.82
N PHE A 470 23.53 2.05 -15.76
CA PHE A 470 22.97 0.89 -16.45
C PHE A 470 21.85 1.34 -17.41
N PRO A 471 22.16 1.57 -18.71
CA PRO A 471 21.22 2.17 -19.67
C PRO A 471 19.90 1.43 -19.89
N ASN A 472 19.88 0.10 -19.73
CA ASN A 472 18.70 -0.72 -19.99
C ASN A 472 17.71 -0.70 -18.81
N VAL A 473 18.05 -0.08 -17.69
CA VAL A 473 17.06 0.28 -16.67
C VAL A 473 16.15 1.35 -17.25
N VAL A 474 14.86 1.06 -17.35
CA VAL A 474 13.85 1.95 -17.96
C VAL A 474 12.73 2.32 -17.00
N ALA A 475 12.45 1.48 -16.01
CA ALA A 475 11.42 1.74 -15.02
C ALA A 475 11.79 1.23 -13.62
N TRP A 476 11.28 1.91 -12.59
CA TRP A 476 11.25 1.45 -11.22
C TRP A 476 9.85 1.70 -10.63
N VAL A 477 9.15 0.64 -10.26
CA VAL A 477 7.78 0.65 -9.74
C VAL A 477 7.78 0.44 -8.23
N ASN A 478 7.08 1.29 -7.48
CA ASN A 478 7.10 1.28 -6.01
C ASN A 478 5.84 1.87 -5.33
N GLY A 479 5.83 1.88 -4.00
CA GLY A 479 4.73 2.36 -3.14
C GLY A 479 5.22 3.13 -1.92
N HIS A 480 4.76 2.76 -0.72
CA HIS A 480 5.17 3.31 0.59
C HIS A 480 4.71 4.75 0.88
N SER A 481 4.74 5.65 -0.09
CA SER A 481 4.32 7.06 0.10
C SER A 481 2.80 7.28 -0.01
N HIS A 482 2.05 6.23 -0.35
CA HIS A 482 0.59 6.21 -0.51
C HIS A 482 0.00 7.14 -1.58
N GLU A 483 0.83 7.94 -2.26
CA GLU A 483 0.41 8.86 -3.31
C GLU A 483 0.71 8.33 -4.72
N HIS A 484 -0.05 8.76 -5.72
CA HIS A 484 0.41 8.62 -7.11
C HIS A 484 1.49 9.67 -7.37
N LYS A 485 2.72 9.23 -7.69
CA LYS A 485 3.84 10.12 -8.03
C LYS A 485 4.74 9.51 -9.10
N ILE A 486 5.12 10.29 -10.11
CA ILE A 486 6.01 9.84 -11.19
C ILE A 486 7.18 10.81 -11.35
N VAL A 487 8.39 10.28 -11.23
CA VAL A 487 9.65 11.02 -11.33
C VAL A 487 10.47 10.51 -12.52
N GLY A 488 10.96 11.43 -13.34
CA GLY A 488 11.92 11.11 -14.41
C GLY A 488 13.35 11.28 -13.91
N HIS A 489 14.14 10.20 -13.93
CA HIS A 489 15.55 10.22 -13.57
C HIS A 489 16.42 10.35 -14.83
N ARG A 490 16.90 11.56 -15.08
CA ARG A 490 17.67 11.90 -16.29
C ARG A 490 19.14 11.52 -16.14
N ARG A 491 19.66 10.75 -17.09
CA ARG A 491 21.08 10.42 -17.13
C ARG A 491 21.91 11.53 -17.76
N THR A 492 23.16 11.65 -17.30
CA THR A 492 24.17 12.48 -17.96
C THR A 492 24.45 11.94 -19.35
N GLY A 493 24.17 12.72 -20.39
CA GLY A 493 24.32 12.32 -21.80
C GLY A 493 23.01 12.06 -22.55
N GLY A 494 21.85 12.18 -21.88
CA GLY A 494 20.53 12.00 -22.48
C GLY A 494 19.87 10.67 -22.10
N GLY A 495 18.55 10.59 -22.29
CA GLY A 495 17.76 9.45 -21.81
C GLY A 495 17.62 9.45 -20.28
N GLY A 496 17.24 8.29 -19.75
CA GLY A 496 16.96 8.12 -18.33
C GLY A 496 16.09 6.92 -18.05
N TRP A 497 15.45 6.93 -16.90
CA TRP A 497 14.45 5.93 -16.49
C TRP A 497 13.35 6.59 -15.66
N TRP A 498 12.19 5.94 -15.62
CA TRP A 498 11.01 6.46 -14.93
C TRP A 498 10.80 5.74 -13.59
N GLU A 499 10.62 6.50 -12.52
CA GLU A 499 10.14 5.98 -11.24
C GLU A 499 8.63 6.20 -11.12
N VAL A 500 7.88 5.14 -10.89
CA VAL A 500 6.41 5.11 -10.89
C VAL A 500 5.93 4.63 -9.53
N ASN A 501 5.51 5.59 -8.68
CA ASN A 501 4.91 5.34 -7.38
C ASN A 501 3.39 5.28 -7.51
N THR A 502 2.78 4.22 -6.98
CA THR A 502 1.33 4.02 -7.00
C THR A 502 0.72 4.38 -5.65
N GLY A 503 -0.45 5.03 -5.69
CA GLY A 503 -1.23 5.34 -4.50
C GLY A 503 -1.74 4.09 -3.79
N SER A 504 -1.95 4.19 -2.47
CA SER A 504 -2.25 3.03 -1.64
C SER A 504 -3.65 2.46 -1.82
N GLY A 505 -3.82 1.20 -1.43
CA GLY A 505 -5.12 0.56 -1.26
C GLY A 505 -5.87 0.97 0.02
N ILE A 506 -5.19 1.59 0.98
CA ILE A 506 -5.78 1.94 2.29
C ILE A 506 -6.31 3.38 2.37
N ASP A 507 -5.62 4.34 1.74
CA ASP A 507 -5.97 5.77 1.79
C ASP A 507 -6.81 6.21 0.58
N PHE A 508 -7.18 7.49 0.55
CA PHE A 508 -8.12 7.98 -0.45
C PHE A 508 -7.59 7.82 -1.88
N GLY A 509 -8.48 7.36 -2.75
CA GLY A 509 -8.14 6.79 -4.04
C GLY A 509 -8.53 5.32 -4.03
N GLN A 510 -7.85 4.51 -3.20
CA GLN A 510 -7.98 3.04 -3.19
C GLN A 510 -7.87 2.51 -4.62
N GLN A 511 -6.78 2.90 -5.30
CA GLN A 511 -6.58 2.76 -6.73
C GLN A 511 -5.42 1.81 -7.01
N GLY A 512 -5.51 1.10 -8.13
CA GLY A 512 -4.37 0.43 -8.75
C GLY A 512 -3.97 1.14 -10.03
N ARG A 513 -2.92 0.65 -10.70
CA ARG A 513 -2.60 1.07 -12.07
C ARG A 513 -2.16 -0.10 -12.93
N THR A 514 -2.36 0.03 -14.23
CA THR A 514 -1.72 -0.84 -15.22
C THR A 514 -0.50 -0.13 -15.80
N VAL A 515 0.54 -0.89 -16.12
CA VAL A 515 1.77 -0.41 -16.74
C VAL A 515 2.05 -1.23 -17.99
N GLU A 516 2.27 -0.57 -19.12
CA GLU A 516 2.60 -1.21 -20.38
C GLU A 516 3.88 -0.64 -20.99
N LEU A 517 4.87 -1.49 -21.23
CA LEU A 517 6.09 -1.15 -21.98
C LEU A 517 5.84 -1.40 -23.45
N LEU A 518 6.11 -0.39 -24.27
CA LEU A 518 5.78 -0.37 -25.69
C LEU A 518 7.01 0.04 -26.51
N ASP A 519 7.42 -0.82 -27.43
CA ASP A 519 8.34 -0.43 -28.50
C ASP A 519 7.58 0.36 -29.56
N ASN A 520 7.93 1.64 -29.77
CA ASN A 520 7.29 2.48 -30.78
C ASN A 520 7.80 2.19 -32.21
N GLY A 521 8.88 1.40 -32.35
CA GLY A 521 9.49 1.03 -33.62
C GLY A 521 10.29 2.15 -34.30
N ASP A 522 10.39 3.32 -33.67
CA ASP A 522 11.08 4.52 -34.18
C ASP A 522 12.37 4.82 -33.39
N GLY A 523 12.81 3.89 -32.54
CA GLY A 523 13.94 4.08 -31.64
C GLY A 523 13.56 4.72 -30.30
N THR A 524 12.27 4.88 -30.01
CA THR A 524 11.76 5.27 -28.69
C THR A 524 10.99 4.14 -28.03
N LEU A 525 10.98 4.17 -26.70
CA LEU A 525 10.16 3.32 -25.83
C LEU A 525 9.09 4.22 -25.20
N SER A 526 7.86 3.70 -25.04
CA SER A 526 6.83 4.31 -24.21
C SER A 526 6.51 3.39 -23.03
N ILE A 527 6.41 3.96 -21.82
CA ILE A 527 5.79 3.30 -20.67
C ILE A 527 4.45 3.98 -20.43
N VAL A 528 3.35 3.29 -20.75
CA VAL A 528 2.01 3.83 -20.51
C VAL A 528 1.49 3.33 -19.17
N ALA A 529 1.29 4.26 -18.23
CA ALA A 529 0.69 3.97 -16.93
C ALA A 529 -0.75 4.51 -16.89
N THR A 530 -1.70 3.68 -16.46
CA THR A 530 -3.13 4.04 -16.42
C THR A 530 -3.73 3.63 -15.09
N VAL A 531 -4.32 4.58 -14.38
CA VAL A 531 -4.95 4.37 -13.07
C VAL A 531 -6.34 3.76 -13.25
N PHE A 532 -6.74 2.91 -12.31
CA PHE A 532 -8.12 2.42 -12.19
C PHE A 532 -8.59 2.46 -10.74
N ASP A 533 -9.87 2.75 -10.54
CA ASP A 533 -10.55 2.65 -9.25
C ASP A 533 -10.93 1.18 -8.97
N HIS A 534 -11.00 0.76 -7.70
CA HIS A 534 -11.62 -0.51 -7.36
C HIS A 534 -13.09 -0.56 -7.84
N ALA A 535 -13.58 -1.76 -8.17
CA ALA A 535 -14.83 -1.98 -8.93
C ALA A 535 -16.14 -1.63 -8.19
N SER A 536 -16.09 -0.98 -7.04
CA SER A 536 -17.28 -0.54 -6.31
C SER A 536 -17.80 0.80 -6.83
N PRO A 537 -19.12 1.06 -6.73
CA PRO A 537 -19.67 2.36 -7.10
C PRO A 537 -19.11 3.49 -6.21
N PRO A 538 -19.10 4.75 -6.69
CA PRO A 538 -18.56 5.89 -5.93
C PRO A 538 -19.29 6.09 -4.60
N ARG A 539 -20.60 5.84 -4.56
CA ARG A 539 -21.40 5.97 -3.35
C ARG A 539 -22.43 4.86 -3.22
N VAL A 540 -22.89 4.68 -1.99
CA VAL A 540 -23.95 3.75 -1.61
C VAL A 540 -24.91 4.40 -0.61
N GLY A 541 -26.13 3.86 -0.48
CA GLY A 541 -27.06 4.27 0.57
C GLY A 541 -26.61 3.79 1.96
N TYR A 542 -26.82 4.61 2.99
CA TYR A 542 -26.38 4.31 4.37
C TYR A 542 -27.31 3.38 5.17
N ARG A 543 -28.58 3.25 4.75
CA ARG A 543 -29.56 2.40 5.43
C ARG A 543 -29.87 1.19 4.57
N ARG A 544 -29.77 0.00 5.18
CA ARG A 544 -29.87 -1.27 4.47
C ARG A 544 -30.74 -2.25 5.24
N ASP A 545 -31.86 -2.63 4.63
CA ASP A 545 -32.73 -3.69 5.16
C ASP A 545 -32.11 -5.09 4.88
N ALA A 546 -31.28 -5.21 3.83
CA ALA A 546 -30.69 -6.46 3.36
C ALA A 546 -29.25 -6.74 3.89
N GLY A 547 -28.73 -5.89 4.79
CA GLY A 547 -27.32 -5.95 5.20
C GLY A 547 -26.36 -5.28 4.21
N TRP A 548 -25.05 -5.47 4.41
CA TRP A 548 -23.98 -4.87 3.60
C TRP A 548 -23.29 -5.93 2.74
N SER A 549 -23.09 -5.66 1.45
CA SER A 549 -22.27 -6.52 0.59
C SER A 549 -20.78 -6.12 0.60
N PRO A 550 -19.84 -7.00 0.23
CA PRO A 550 -18.43 -6.64 0.07
C PRO A 550 -18.20 -5.43 -0.85
N THR A 551 -18.94 -5.35 -1.96
CA THR A 551 -18.88 -4.19 -2.89
C THR A 551 -19.28 -2.90 -2.19
N GLU A 552 -20.33 -2.93 -1.36
CA GLU A 552 -20.83 -1.76 -0.65
C GLU A 552 -19.90 -1.34 0.50
N LEU A 553 -19.30 -2.31 1.19
CA LEU A 553 -18.29 -2.07 2.22
C LEU A 553 -17.06 -1.36 1.64
N ALA A 554 -16.54 -1.84 0.51
CA ALA A 554 -15.44 -1.18 -0.20
C ALA A 554 -15.84 0.22 -0.72
N SER A 555 -17.07 0.42 -1.21
CA SER A 555 -17.57 1.76 -1.57
C SER A 555 -17.55 2.72 -0.38
N MET A 556 -18.04 2.28 0.77
CA MET A 556 -17.99 3.07 2.01
C MET A 556 -16.57 3.30 2.49
N SER A 557 -15.66 2.33 2.32
CA SER A 557 -14.25 2.47 2.67
C SER A 557 -13.62 3.68 1.98
N ARG A 558 -13.80 3.79 0.65
CA ARG A 558 -13.32 4.93 -0.14
C ARG A 558 -13.96 6.26 0.28
N GLU A 559 -15.26 6.28 0.56
CA GLU A 559 -15.95 7.49 1.04
C GLU A 559 -15.43 7.94 2.42
N LEU A 560 -15.17 7.00 3.33
CA LEU A 560 -14.58 7.28 4.64
C LEU A 560 -13.14 7.81 4.51
N ALA A 561 -12.32 7.18 3.66
CA ALA A 561 -10.95 7.60 3.38
C ALA A 561 -10.90 9.04 2.81
N ALA A 562 -11.85 9.41 1.94
CA ALA A 562 -11.97 10.77 1.37
C ALA A 562 -12.17 11.88 2.42
N ASN A 563 -12.55 11.49 3.63
CA ASN A 563 -12.92 12.36 4.74
C ASN A 563 -12.03 12.18 5.98
N ASP A 564 -10.95 11.41 5.90
CA ASP A 564 -9.96 11.31 6.98
C ASP A 564 -8.82 12.32 6.75
N ASP A 565 -9.15 13.61 6.94
CA ASP A 565 -8.27 14.76 6.65
C ASP A 565 -7.30 15.12 7.79
N ARG A 566 -7.06 14.19 8.72
CA ARG A 566 -6.38 14.49 9.98
C ARG A 566 -4.86 14.67 9.82
N TRP A 567 -4.26 13.98 8.85
CA TRP A 567 -2.81 13.85 8.73
C TRP A 567 -2.31 14.16 7.33
N LEU A 568 -2.97 13.57 6.35
CA LEU A 568 -2.73 13.79 4.93
C LEU A 568 -3.91 14.57 4.35
N ASP A 569 -3.64 15.34 3.31
CA ASP A 569 -4.72 15.82 2.44
C ASP A 569 -5.12 14.62 1.57
N PRO A 570 -6.32 14.05 1.72
CA PRO A 570 -6.72 12.90 0.92
C PRO A 570 -6.61 13.20 -0.59
N LEU A 571 -6.87 14.44 -1.01
CA LEU A 571 -6.77 14.83 -2.42
C LEU A 571 -5.33 14.96 -2.92
N ALA A 572 -4.33 15.08 -2.06
CA ALA A 572 -2.94 15.03 -2.48
C ALA A 572 -2.54 13.61 -2.90
N MET A 573 -3.08 12.58 -2.24
CA MET A 573 -2.72 11.17 -2.48
C MET A 573 -3.12 10.67 -3.88
N ILE A 574 -4.13 11.28 -4.50
CA ILE A 574 -4.53 10.90 -5.87
C ILE A 574 -3.56 11.42 -6.95
N GLY A 575 -2.57 12.25 -6.61
CA GLY A 575 -1.57 12.79 -7.55
C GLY A 575 -2.11 13.81 -8.57
N GLY A 576 -1.19 14.44 -9.31
CA GLY A 576 -1.51 15.33 -10.43
C GLY A 576 -1.80 14.58 -11.73
N PRO A 577 -2.32 15.24 -12.78
CA PRO A 577 -2.49 14.63 -14.11
C PRO A 577 -1.21 13.95 -14.64
N GLU A 578 -0.04 14.51 -14.34
CA GLU A 578 1.28 14.00 -14.69
C GLU A 578 1.73 12.74 -13.92
N ASP A 579 0.97 12.33 -12.90
CA ASP A 579 1.26 11.18 -12.04
C ASP A 579 0.22 10.04 -12.23
N ARG A 580 -0.87 10.31 -12.99
CA ARG A 580 -2.03 9.42 -13.15
C ARG A 580 -1.98 8.67 -14.48
N ASN A 581 -2.71 9.13 -15.49
CA ASN A 581 -2.76 8.51 -16.81
C ASN A 581 -1.70 9.16 -17.69
N VAL A 582 -0.62 8.45 -17.98
CA VAL A 582 0.55 9.02 -18.66
C VAL A 582 1.11 8.09 -19.72
N GLU A 583 1.69 8.70 -20.76
CA GLU A 583 2.64 8.04 -21.65
C GLU A 583 4.03 8.61 -21.36
N LEU A 584 4.90 7.78 -20.77
CA LEU A 584 6.24 8.16 -20.35
C LEU A 584 7.25 7.74 -21.41
N VAL A 585 7.78 8.71 -22.16
CA VAL A 585 8.64 8.44 -23.32
C VAL A 585 10.11 8.51 -22.91
N LEU A 586 10.92 7.67 -23.54
CA LEU A 586 12.38 7.72 -23.48
C LEU A 586 13.00 7.14 -24.77
N PRO A 587 14.24 7.50 -25.13
CA PRO A 587 14.97 6.79 -26.16
C PRO A 587 15.11 5.31 -25.79
N ALA A 588 14.94 4.40 -26.76
CA ALA A 588 15.21 2.99 -26.52
C ALA A 588 16.71 2.80 -26.23
N PRO A 589 17.08 2.06 -25.17
CA PRO A 589 18.48 1.95 -24.75
C PRO A 589 19.35 1.16 -25.75
N TYR A 590 18.71 0.33 -26.57
CA TYR A 590 19.27 -0.42 -27.68
C TYR A 590 18.16 -0.66 -28.73
N ARG A 591 18.50 -1.27 -29.86
CA ARG A 591 17.51 -1.58 -30.90
C ARG A 591 16.55 -2.67 -30.42
N LEU A 592 15.29 -2.30 -30.22
CA LEU A 592 14.20 -3.23 -29.92
C LEU A 592 13.80 -3.99 -31.20
N GLY A 593 13.45 -5.27 -31.05
CA GLY A 593 13.33 -6.26 -32.12
C GLY A 593 12.09 -6.15 -33.00
#